data_AF-A0A9P7FVH0-F1
#
_entry.id   AF-A0A9P7FVH0-F1
#
_cell.length_a   1.000
_cell.length_b   1.000
_cell.length_c   1.000
_cell.angle_alpha   90.00
_cell.angle_beta   90.00
_cell.angle_gamma   90.00
#
_symmetry.space_group_name_H-M   'P 1'
#
loop_
_entity.id
_entity.type
_entity.pdbx_description
1 polymer ?
#
loop_
_entity_poly.entity_id
_entity_poly.type
_entity_poly.pdbx_seq_one_letter_code
_entity_poly.pdbx_strand_id
1 'polypeptide(L)'
;MVPNPDRFPNGINGVADQIHALGLKLDKWAQVISRSDAGTNTCAGYPGSLGYEEIDAATFNEWGIDYLKYGLLVSKDGVGHLTDLSKLSSDQLAIIKNTELLAFNQDPIIGTAAVPFKATSSAPTTSPPEYYSGASSKGTHVFIINISASVATKTFSFSNVPGLGTSGNWKIHDMWTGTDLPGTYAVNDTFSVSVAPHDTVAYLLIQA
;
A
#
# COMPACT_ATOMS: atom_id res chain seq x y z
N MET A 1 15.38 24.34 -11.65
CA MET A 1 16.38 23.23 -11.53
C MET A 1 17.01 22.85 -12.88
N VAL A 2 18.16 22.16 -12.92
CA VAL A 2 18.78 21.62 -14.16
C VAL A 2 19.10 20.12 -14.00
N PRO A 3 18.72 19.23 -14.95
CA PRO A 3 19.04 17.80 -14.89
C PRO A 3 20.53 17.52 -15.11
N ASN A 4 21.07 16.47 -14.48
CA ASN A 4 22.42 16.01 -14.75
C ASN A 4 22.47 15.35 -16.15
N PRO A 5 23.24 15.88 -17.12
CA PRO A 5 23.25 15.40 -18.49
C PRO A 5 23.93 14.04 -18.67
N ASP A 6 24.88 13.66 -17.80
CA ASP A 6 25.50 12.33 -17.86
C ASP A 6 24.52 11.23 -17.48
N ARG A 7 23.57 11.54 -16.59
CA ARG A 7 22.51 10.61 -16.15
C ARG A 7 21.27 10.67 -17.03
N PHE A 8 20.96 11.86 -17.55
CA PHE A 8 19.79 12.15 -18.36
C PHE A 8 20.23 12.88 -19.63
N PRO A 9 20.87 12.19 -20.59
CA PRO A 9 21.45 12.82 -21.78
C PRO A 9 20.42 13.50 -22.67
N ASN A 10 19.16 13.06 -22.61
CA ASN A 10 18.03 13.64 -23.33
C ASN A 10 17.12 14.50 -22.43
N GLY A 11 17.60 14.92 -21.25
CA GLY A 11 16.80 15.63 -20.27
C GLY A 11 15.74 14.76 -19.58
N ILE A 12 14.95 15.37 -18.69
CA ILE A 12 13.87 14.67 -17.97
C ILE A 12 12.64 14.51 -18.88
N ASN A 13 12.37 15.49 -19.75
CA ASN A 13 11.35 15.41 -20.79
C ASN A 13 11.55 14.19 -21.70
N GLY A 14 12.78 13.90 -22.16
CA GLY A 14 13.04 12.73 -22.99
C GLY A 14 12.75 11.40 -22.26
N VAL A 15 12.94 11.36 -20.94
CA VAL A 15 12.53 10.21 -20.12
C VAL A 15 11.02 10.16 -19.94
N ALA A 16 10.37 11.31 -19.72
CA ALA A 16 8.92 11.40 -19.60
C ALA A 16 8.23 10.89 -20.87
N ASP A 17 8.68 11.33 -22.05
CA ASP A 17 8.17 10.88 -23.34
C ASP A 17 8.28 9.36 -23.49
N GLN A 18 9.42 8.76 -23.10
CA GLN A 18 9.61 7.32 -23.14
C GLN A 18 8.65 6.57 -22.20
N ILE A 19 8.43 7.10 -21.00
CA ILE A 19 7.55 6.49 -20.00
C ILE A 19 6.07 6.63 -20.40
N HIS A 20 5.67 7.80 -20.90
CA HIS A 20 4.32 8.05 -21.39
C HIS A 20 4.01 7.22 -22.64
N ALA A 21 4.98 6.99 -23.53
CA ALA A 21 4.82 6.09 -24.67
C ALA A 21 4.56 4.63 -24.26
N LEU A 22 4.94 4.24 -23.05
CA LEU A 22 4.62 2.93 -22.45
C LEU A 22 3.26 2.93 -21.72
N GLY A 23 2.52 4.03 -21.73
CA GLY A 23 1.25 4.20 -21.01
C GLY A 23 1.41 4.34 -19.49
N LEU A 24 2.63 4.58 -19.01
CA LEU A 24 2.95 4.75 -17.60
C LEU A 24 3.02 6.25 -17.25
N LYS A 25 3.02 6.56 -15.94
CA LYS A 25 3.18 7.91 -15.41
C LYS A 25 4.56 8.08 -14.80
N LEU A 26 5.16 9.27 -14.95
CA LEU A 26 6.48 9.57 -14.41
C LEU A 26 6.36 10.38 -13.11
N ASP A 27 6.98 9.88 -12.05
CA ASP A 27 7.12 10.60 -10.78
C ASP A 27 8.41 11.45 -10.75
N LYS A 28 8.33 12.62 -10.10
CA LYS A 28 9.48 13.40 -9.68
C LYS A 28 9.58 13.38 -8.15
N TRP A 29 10.80 13.13 -7.70
CA TRP A 29 11.19 13.41 -6.32
C TRP A 29 11.64 14.87 -6.25
N ALA A 30 10.79 15.74 -5.69
CA ALA A 30 11.16 17.12 -5.36
C ALA A 30 11.03 17.29 -3.85
N GLN A 31 12.09 17.76 -3.19
CA GLN A 31 12.05 17.99 -1.76
C GLN A 31 11.86 19.47 -1.48
N VAL A 32 10.91 19.80 -0.61
CA VAL A 32 10.83 21.12 0.00
C VAL A 32 11.04 20.97 1.48
N ILE A 33 12.14 21.57 1.93
CA ILE A 33 12.52 21.64 3.32
C ILE A 33 11.91 22.93 3.85
N SER A 34 10.80 22.88 4.60
CA SER A 34 10.22 24.09 5.20
C SER A 34 10.59 24.22 6.69
N ARG A 35 11.55 25.12 6.96
CA ARG A 35 11.91 25.84 8.22
C ARG A 35 12.28 24.99 9.45
N SER A 36 13.17 25.40 10.36
CA SER A 36 14.06 26.57 10.52
C SER A 36 15.43 25.99 10.87
N ASP A 37 16.48 26.60 10.33
CA ASP A 37 17.89 26.27 10.57
C ASP A 37 18.46 25.10 9.72
N ALA A 38 18.99 25.51 8.54
CA ALA A 38 19.96 24.84 7.65
C ALA A 38 19.47 23.96 6.46
N GLY A 39 19.17 24.61 5.30
CA GLY A 39 19.55 24.06 3.97
C GLY A 39 18.77 24.53 2.72
N THR A 40 19.48 24.86 1.62
CA THR A 40 18.98 25.08 0.23
C THR A 40 18.99 23.81 -0.63
N ASN A 41 19.29 22.65 -0.04
CA ASN A 41 19.57 21.38 -0.73
C ASN A 41 18.70 20.25 -0.16
N THR A 42 18.22 19.33 -1.01
CA THR A 42 17.63 18.02 -0.70
C THR A 42 18.46 17.19 0.30
N CYS A 43 17.87 16.15 0.91
CA CYS A 43 18.54 15.18 1.80
C CYS A 43 19.83 14.59 1.21
N ALA A 44 19.87 14.42 -0.12
CA ALA A 44 21.01 13.86 -0.83
C ALA A 44 22.02 14.92 -1.31
N GLY A 45 21.83 16.20 -0.93
CA GLY A 45 22.75 17.30 -1.22
C GLY A 45 22.52 18.03 -2.55
N TYR A 46 21.48 17.70 -3.33
CA TYR A 46 21.09 18.40 -4.56
C TYR A 46 20.25 19.65 -4.27
N PRO A 47 20.11 20.63 -5.20
CA PRO A 47 19.25 21.81 -4.97
C PRO A 47 17.80 21.46 -4.61
N GLY A 48 17.24 22.11 -3.59
CA GLY A 48 15.84 22.01 -3.18
C GLY A 48 14.96 23.15 -3.71
N SER A 49 13.64 23.05 -3.52
CA SER A 49 12.66 23.94 -4.17
C SER A 49 12.07 25.05 -3.28
N LEU A 50 12.57 25.23 -2.05
CA LEU A 50 12.08 26.25 -1.12
C LEU A 50 12.34 27.68 -1.66
N GLY A 51 11.29 28.49 -1.77
CA GLY A 51 11.35 29.85 -2.33
C GLY A 51 11.41 29.92 -3.86
N TYR A 52 11.36 28.76 -4.54
CA TYR A 52 11.35 28.63 -5.99
C TYR A 52 10.19 27.74 -6.46
N GLU A 53 9.17 27.55 -5.63
CA GLU A 53 8.09 26.58 -5.81
C GLU A 53 7.35 26.79 -7.14
N GLU A 54 7.06 28.04 -7.50
CA GLU A 54 6.37 28.38 -8.75
C GLU A 54 7.22 28.03 -9.98
N ILE A 55 8.50 28.37 -9.95
CA ILE A 55 9.43 28.13 -11.07
C ILE A 55 9.70 26.63 -11.22
N ASP A 56 9.92 25.93 -10.11
CA ASP A 56 10.15 24.49 -10.12
C ASP A 56 8.88 23.71 -10.51
N ALA A 57 7.69 24.13 -10.07
CA ALA A 57 6.43 23.55 -10.51
C ALA A 57 6.20 23.73 -12.03
N ALA A 58 6.47 24.93 -12.56
CA ALA A 58 6.41 25.19 -14.01
C ALA A 58 7.40 24.31 -14.78
N THR A 59 8.63 24.17 -14.26
CA THR A 59 9.66 23.30 -14.83
C THR A 59 9.24 21.83 -14.82
N PHE A 60 8.62 21.33 -13.75
CA PHE A 60 8.13 19.95 -13.68
C PHE A 60 6.99 19.68 -14.67
N ASN A 61 6.09 20.65 -14.82
CA ASN A 61 5.03 20.56 -15.82
C ASN A 61 5.60 20.56 -17.25
N GLU A 62 6.58 21.41 -17.56
CA GLU A 62 7.27 21.41 -18.85
C GLU A 62 7.98 20.09 -19.14
N TRP A 63 8.54 19.44 -18.12
CA TRP A 63 9.17 18.14 -18.26
C TRP A 63 8.20 16.95 -18.32
N GLY A 64 6.89 17.17 -18.20
CA GLY A 64 5.89 16.10 -18.26
C GLY A 64 5.82 15.23 -16.99
N ILE A 65 6.13 15.79 -15.82
CA ILE A 65 6.00 15.07 -14.54
C ILE A 65 4.52 14.92 -14.14
N ASP A 66 4.09 13.70 -13.80
CA ASP A 66 2.71 13.40 -13.38
C ASP A 66 2.50 13.41 -11.87
N TYR A 67 3.54 13.12 -11.09
CA TYR A 67 3.45 12.97 -9.63
C TYR A 67 4.63 13.65 -8.94
N LEU A 68 4.34 14.39 -7.86
CA LEU A 68 5.35 15.05 -7.04
C LEU A 68 5.40 14.41 -5.65
N LYS A 69 6.48 13.70 -5.34
CA LYS A 69 6.73 13.29 -3.96
C LYS A 69 7.38 14.43 -3.19
N TYR A 70 6.59 15.11 -2.37
CA TYR A 70 7.00 16.27 -1.57
C TYR A 70 7.20 15.87 -0.09
N GLY A 71 8.40 16.06 0.45
CA GLY A 71 8.76 15.61 1.80
C GLY A 71 9.45 16.68 2.65
N LEU A 72 9.19 16.67 3.96
CA LEU A 72 9.60 17.69 4.95
C LEU A 72 10.82 17.31 5.83
N LEU A 73 11.57 16.25 5.51
CA LEU A 73 12.57 15.68 6.43
C LEU A 73 14.01 15.97 5.95
N VAL A 74 14.93 16.22 6.89
CA VAL A 74 16.38 16.45 6.66
C VAL A 74 17.22 15.19 7.01
N SER A 75 16.59 14.02 7.13
CA SER A 75 17.35 12.77 7.33
C SER A 75 17.84 12.22 5.98
N LYS A 76 19.11 11.83 5.95
CA LYS A 76 19.78 11.22 4.78
C LYS A 76 19.22 9.84 4.41
N ASP A 77 18.25 9.33 5.15
CA ASP A 77 17.71 7.98 5.01
C ASP A 77 16.40 8.00 4.23
N GLY A 78 16.46 8.50 3.01
CA GLY A 78 15.42 8.31 2.01
C GLY A 78 15.48 6.89 1.43
N VAL A 79 15.40 5.85 2.26
CA VAL A 79 15.32 4.47 1.78
C VAL A 79 13.87 4.19 1.38
N GLY A 80 13.52 4.58 0.15
CA GLY A 80 12.48 3.85 -0.57
C GLY A 80 13.02 2.44 -0.77
N HIS A 81 12.62 1.50 0.09
CA HIS A 81 12.90 0.08 -0.09
C HIS A 81 12.07 -0.42 -1.28
N LEU A 82 12.42 0.02 -2.48
CA LEU A 82 11.97 -0.57 -3.72
C LEU A 82 13.05 -1.56 -4.14
N THR A 83 12.62 -2.77 -4.45
CA THR A 83 13.49 -3.79 -5.03
C THR A 83 13.61 -3.57 -6.53
N ASP A 84 14.72 -4.03 -7.11
CA ASP A 84 14.90 -4.06 -8.54
C ASP A 84 13.89 -5.04 -9.16
N LEU A 85 12.94 -4.51 -9.94
CA LEU A 85 11.88 -5.33 -10.55
C LEU A 85 12.43 -6.44 -11.45
N SER A 86 13.64 -6.28 -12.00
CA SER A 86 14.30 -7.31 -12.82
C SER A 86 14.80 -8.51 -12.00
N LYS A 87 14.88 -8.38 -10.68
CA LYS A 87 15.40 -9.39 -9.75
C LYS A 87 14.31 -10.06 -8.91
N LEU A 88 13.04 -9.73 -9.17
CA LEU A 88 11.93 -10.36 -8.47
C LEU A 88 11.82 -11.84 -8.85
N SER A 89 11.63 -12.69 -7.85
CA SER A 89 11.19 -14.06 -8.09
C SER A 89 9.75 -14.10 -8.62
N SER A 90 9.34 -15.23 -9.19
CA SER A 90 7.95 -15.48 -9.58
C SER A 90 6.98 -15.27 -8.43
N ASP A 91 7.39 -15.68 -7.23
CA ASP A 91 6.53 -15.65 -6.04
C ASP A 91 6.34 -14.21 -5.54
N GLN A 92 7.43 -13.42 -5.53
CA GLN A 92 7.33 -11.99 -5.23
C GLN A 92 6.50 -11.23 -6.27
N LEU A 93 6.63 -11.62 -7.54
CA LEU A 93 5.84 -11.05 -8.62
C LEU A 93 4.35 -11.40 -8.48
N ALA A 94 4.03 -12.63 -8.05
CA ALA A 94 2.66 -13.06 -7.79
C ALA A 94 2.02 -12.27 -6.64
N ILE A 95 2.79 -11.98 -5.58
CA ILE A 95 2.33 -11.15 -4.46
C ILE A 95 1.95 -9.75 -4.93
N ILE A 96 2.83 -9.05 -5.66
CA ILE A 96 2.55 -7.67 -6.10
C ILE A 96 1.46 -7.58 -7.18
N LYS A 97 1.19 -8.68 -7.88
CA LYS A 97 0.15 -8.78 -8.92
C LYS A 97 -1.15 -9.39 -8.41
N ASN A 98 -1.29 -9.66 -7.11
CA ASN A 98 -2.52 -10.25 -6.58
C ASN A 98 -3.72 -9.35 -6.90
N THR A 99 -4.56 -9.79 -7.84
CA THR A 99 -5.64 -8.98 -8.40
C THR A 99 -6.73 -8.66 -7.38
N GLU A 100 -6.89 -9.48 -6.36
CA GLU A 100 -7.94 -9.30 -5.36
C GLU A 100 -7.53 -8.30 -4.29
N LEU A 101 -6.29 -8.38 -3.81
CA LEU A 101 -5.72 -7.37 -2.91
C LEU A 101 -5.63 -6.01 -3.61
N LEU A 102 -5.25 -5.98 -4.90
CA LEU A 102 -5.27 -4.77 -5.70
C LEU A 102 -6.68 -4.22 -5.87
N ALA A 103 -7.68 -5.08 -6.11
CA ALA A 103 -9.07 -4.65 -6.23
C ALA A 103 -9.62 -4.06 -4.93
N PHE A 104 -9.25 -4.61 -3.77
CA PHE A 104 -9.58 -4.03 -2.47
C PHE A 104 -8.93 -2.64 -2.29
N ASN A 105 -7.63 -2.53 -2.60
CA ASN A 105 -6.89 -1.28 -2.46
C ASN A 105 -7.29 -0.20 -3.49
N GLN A 106 -7.82 -0.59 -4.64
CA GLN A 106 -8.23 0.29 -5.74
C GLN A 106 -9.75 0.34 -5.90
N ASP A 107 -10.49 0.09 -4.83
CA ASP A 107 -11.94 0.16 -4.89
C ASP A 107 -12.40 1.58 -5.30
N PRO A 108 -13.20 1.70 -6.37
CA PRO A 108 -13.56 3.02 -6.91
C PRO A 108 -14.66 3.72 -6.10
N ILE A 109 -15.29 3.02 -5.15
CA ILE A 109 -16.45 3.51 -4.38
C ILE A 109 -16.05 3.71 -2.91
N ILE A 110 -15.32 2.77 -2.32
CA ILE A 110 -14.96 2.76 -0.91
C ILE A 110 -13.46 3.00 -0.75
N GLY A 111 -13.08 4.23 -0.36
CA GLY A 111 -11.68 4.61 -0.15
C GLY A 111 -11.12 4.38 1.27
N THR A 112 -11.90 3.79 2.18
CA THR A 112 -11.45 3.55 3.56
C THR A 112 -10.57 2.31 3.64
N ALA A 113 -9.44 2.42 4.36
CA ALA A 113 -8.54 1.29 4.59
C ALA A 113 -9.17 0.22 5.50
N ALA A 114 -8.62 -0.99 5.48
CA ALA A 114 -8.88 -1.98 6.51
C ALA A 114 -8.39 -1.46 7.87
N VAL A 115 -9.20 -1.66 8.91
CA VAL A 115 -8.92 -1.21 10.27
C VAL A 115 -8.95 -2.40 11.23
N PRO A 116 -8.22 -2.34 12.37
CA PRO A 116 -8.32 -3.35 13.40
C PRO A 116 -9.76 -3.60 13.83
N PHE A 117 -10.11 -4.86 14.13
CA PHE A 117 -11.44 -5.23 14.65
C PHE A 117 -11.81 -4.42 15.90
N LYS A 118 -10.81 -4.11 16.72
CA LYS A 118 -10.93 -3.27 17.90
C LYS A 118 -10.03 -2.06 17.72
N ALA A 119 -10.60 -0.87 17.81
CA ALA A 119 -9.85 0.37 17.75
C ALA A 119 -8.74 0.36 18.81
N THR A 120 -7.52 0.70 18.39
CA THR A 120 -6.38 0.88 19.28
C THR A 120 -5.98 2.34 19.32
N SER A 121 -5.89 2.93 20.51
CA SER A 121 -5.41 4.31 20.70
C SER A 121 -3.91 4.45 20.41
N SER A 122 -3.15 3.37 20.57
CA SER A 122 -1.77 3.21 20.14
C SER A 122 -1.51 1.73 19.85
N ALA A 123 -0.86 1.42 18.72
CA ALA A 123 -0.41 0.07 18.42
C ALA A 123 1.04 -0.09 18.94
N PRO A 124 1.33 -1.06 19.83
CA PRO A 124 2.71 -1.38 20.19
C PRO A 124 3.50 -1.80 18.95
N THR A 125 4.71 -1.28 18.77
CA THR A 125 5.52 -1.51 17.56
C THR A 125 5.91 -2.97 17.31
N THR A 126 5.90 -3.81 18.35
CA THR A 126 6.21 -5.25 18.29
C THR A 126 4.99 -6.15 18.46
N SER A 127 3.81 -5.58 18.71
CA SER A 127 2.58 -6.34 18.91
C SER A 127 1.38 -5.57 18.34
N PRO A 128 1.38 -5.35 17.01
CA PRO A 128 0.26 -4.71 16.35
C PRO A 128 -1.01 -5.59 16.48
N PRO A 129 -2.20 -5.01 16.29
CA PRO A 129 -3.41 -5.81 16.15
C PRO A 129 -3.24 -6.90 15.09
N GLU A 130 -3.85 -8.06 15.31
CA GLU A 130 -3.74 -9.21 14.41
C GLU A 130 -4.93 -9.36 13.46
N TYR A 131 -6.08 -8.76 13.78
CA TYR A 131 -7.33 -8.93 13.03
C TYR A 131 -7.79 -7.58 12.48
N TYR A 132 -7.94 -7.50 11.17
CA TYR A 132 -8.37 -6.30 10.46
C TYR A 132 -9.55 -6.61 9.55
N SER A 133 -10.45 -5.64 9.39
CA SER A 133 -11.55 -5.70 8.44
C SER A 133 -11.63 -4.43 7.62
N GLY A 134 -12.04 -4.55 6.36
CA GLY A 134 -12.33 -3.41 5.51
C GLY A 134 -13.52 -3.68 4.59
N ALA A 135 -14.32 -2.67 4.29
CA ALA A 135 -15.37 -2.78 3.30
C ALA A 135 -14.84 -2.43 1.91
N SER A 136 -15.41 -3.06 0.89
CA SER A 136 -15.24 -2.71 -0.52
C SER A 136 -16.59 -2.87 -1.23
N SER A 137 -16.66 -2.45 -2.49
CA SER A 137 -17.78 -2.73 -3.40
C SER A 137 -18.08 -4.23 -3.58
N LYS A 138 -17.11 -5.12 -3.32
CA LYS A 138 -17.30 -6.57 -3.41
C LYS A 138 -17.79 -7.22 -2.11
N GLY A 139 -17.74 -6.49 -0.99
CA GLY A 139 -18.07 -7.02 0.34
C GLY A 139 -17.01 -6.74 1.40
N THR A 140 -17.14 -7.42 2.53
CA THR A 140 -16.28 -7.23 3.70
C THR A 140 -15.06 -8.13 3.62
N HIS A 141 -13.88 -7.53 3.75
CA HIS A 141 -12.59 -8.20 3.74
C HIS A 141 -12.11 -8.41 5.17
N VAL A 142 -11.43 -9.52 5.43
CA VAL A 142 -10.81 -9.86 6.71
C VAL A 142 -9.36 -10.24 6.47
N PHE A 143 -8.45 -9.59 7.19
CA PHE A 143 -7.03 -9.89 7.18
C PHE A 143 -6.60 -10.33 8.58
N ILE A 144 -5.89 -11.46 8.64
CA ILE A 144 -5.43 -12.00 9.92
C ILE A 144 -3.93 -12.27 9.85
N ILE A 145 -3.21 -11.59 10.73
CA ILE A 145 -1.75 -11.62 10.81
C ILE A 145 -1.35 -12.52 11.97
N ASN A 146 -0.43 -13.44 11.73
CA ASN A 146 0.23 -14.18 12.80
C ASN A 146 1.59 -13.55 13.13
N ILE A 147 1.64 -12.73 14.18
CA ILE A 147 2.90 -12.06 14.56
C ILE A 147 3.86 -12.99 15.32
N SER A 148 3.46 -14.23 15.63
CA SER A 148 4.29 -15.14 16.40
C SER A 148 5.32 -15.87 15.50
N ALA A 149 6.40 -16.32 16.12
CA ALA A 149 7.44 -17.12 15.48
C ALA A 149 7.04 -18.60 15.31
N SER A 150 5.81 -18.99 15.63
CA SER A 150 5.29 -20.36 15.49
C SER A 150 4.00 -20.36 14.69
N VAL A 151 3.63 -21.53 14.15
CA VAL A 151 2.27 -21.70 13.59
C VAL A 151 1.26 -21.39 14.69
N ALA A 152 0.22 -20.63 14.36
CA ALA A 152 -0.84 -20.29 15.31
C ALA A 152 -2.21 -20.49 14.68
N THR A 153 -3.14 -21.08 15.41
CA THR A 153 -4.56 -21.12 15.01
C THR A 153 -5.18 -19.77 15.34
N LYS A 154 -5.62 -19.06 14.31
CA LYS A 154 -6.34 -17.79 14.42
C LYS A 154 -7.83 -18.03 14.25
N THR A 155 -8.65 -17.32 15.03
CA THR A 155 -10.11 -17.54 15.05
C THR A 155 -10.83 -16.21 15.16
N PHE A 156 -11.90 -16.05 14.39
CA PHE A 156 -12.84 -14.94 14.56
C PHE A 156 -14.29 -15.42 14.55
N SER A 157 -15.17 -14.63 15.17
CA SER A 157 -16.64 -14.78 15.09
C SER A 157 -17.17 -13.80 14.05
N PHE A 158 -18.11 -14.22 13.21
CA PHE A 158 -18.72 -13.34 12.20
C PHE A 158 -19.41 -12.13 12.84
N SER A 159 -20.03 -12.32 14.02
CA SER A 159 -20.59 -11.24 14.84
C SER A 159 -19.60 -10.14 15.24
N ASN A 160 -18.30 -10.45 15.24
CA ASN A 160 -17.25 -9.55 15.70
C ASN A 160 -16.52 -8.86 14.55
N VAL A 161 -16.87 -9.14 13.29
CA VAL A 161 -16.25 -8.52 12.12
C VAL A 161 -16.89 -7.15 11.90
N PRO A 162 -16.15 -6.04 12.07
CA PRO A 162 -16.70 -4.71 11.77
C PRO A 162 -17.17 -4.59 10.32
N GLY A 163 -18.33 -3.96 10.14
CA GLY A 163 -18.95 -3.79 8.82
C GLY A 163 -19.75 -5.00 8.33
N LEU A 164 -19.75 -6.11 9.08
CA LEU A 164 -20.64 -7.23 8.80
C LEU A 164 -22.02 -7.00 9.44
N GLY A 165 -23.08 -7.43 8.75
CA GLY A 165 -24.46 -7.30 9.24
C GLY A 165 -24.74 -8.17 10.47
N THR A 166 -25.80 -7.85 11.21
CA THR A 166 -26.24 -8.61 12.39
C THR A 166 -27.03 -9.89 12.04
N SER A 167 -27.26 -10.13 10.74
CA SER A 167 -27.91 -11.33 10.22
C SER A 167 -27.39 -11.61 8.82
N GLY A 168 -27.42 -12.87 8.41
CA GLY A 168 -26.92 -13.31 7.12
C GLY A 168 -26.13 -14.60 7.22
N ASN A 169 -25.78 -15.11 6.06
CA ASN A 169 -24.86 -16.22 5.87
C ASN A 169 -23.76 -15.75 4.94
N TRP A 170 -22.53 -16.20 5.18
CA TRP A 170 -21.37 -15.81 4.39
C TRP A 170 -20.58 -17.02 3.93
N LYS A 171 -20.09 -16.95 2.70
CA LYS A 171 -18.99 -17.77 2.21
C LYS A 171 -17.68 -17.04 2.40
N ILE A 172 -16.60 -17.80 2.56
CA ILE A 172 -15.25 -17.26 2.68
C ILE A 172 -14.53 -17.53 1.37
N HIS A 173 -14.05 -16.47 0.73
CA HIS A 173 -13.21 -16.54 -0.45
C HIS A 173 -11.77 -16.22 -0.05
N ASP A 174 -10.83 -17.13 -0.33
CA ASP A 174 -9.41 -16.95 -0.06
C ASP A 174 -8.74 -16.14 -1.18
N MET A 175 -8.27 -14.95 -0.83
CA MET A 175 -7.73 -13.98 -1.79
C MET A 175 -6.31 -14.31 -2.25
N TRP A 176 -5.61 -15.23 -1.57
CA TRP A 176 -4.30 -15.70 -2.01
C TRP A 176 -4.43 -16.78 -3.07
N THR A 177 -5.40 -17.68 -2.90
CA THR A 177 -5.64 -18.79 -3.83
C THR A 177 -6.68 -18.47 -4.92
N GLY A 178 -7.51 -17.45 -4.70
CA GLY A 178 -8.62 -17.08 -5.58
C GLY A 178 -9.75 -18.11 -5.57
N THR A 179 -9.93 -18.83 -4.45
CA THR A 179 -10.90 -19.93 -4.35
C THR A 179 -11.81 -19.82 -3.13
N ASP A 180 -13.05 -20.30 -3.27
CA ASP A 180 -14.00 -20.38 -2.17
C ASP A 180 -13.62 -21.52 -1.24
N LEU A 181 -13.54 -21.23 0.06
CA LEU A 181 -13.43 -22.24 1.08
C LEU A 181 -14.78 -22.96 1.26
N PRO A 182 -14.77 -24.26 1.60
CA PRO A 182 -16.00 -25.00 1.81
C PRO A 182 -16.75 -24.49 3.04
N GLY A 183 -18.07 -24.44 2.93
CA GLY A 183 -18.96 -24.09 4.04
C GLY A 183 -19.75 -22.81 3.80
N THR A 184 -20.63 -22.52 4.74
CA THR A 184 -21.44 -21.31 4.79
C THR A 184 -21.67 -21.02 6.26
N TYR A 185 -21.38 -19.79 6.67
CA TYR A 185 -21.27 -19.41 8.06
C TYR A 185 -22.33 -18.36 8.41
N ALA A 186 -23.11 -18.63 9.44
CA ALA A 186 -24.07 -17.68 10.00
C ALA A 186 -23.37 -16.67 10.91
N VAL A 187 -24.09 -15.63 11.31
CA VAL A 187 -23.55 -14.53 12.15
C VAL A 187 -22.98 -15.01 13.50
N ASN A 188 -23.53 -16.10 14.05
CA ASN A 188 -23.10 -16.66 15.33
C ASN A 188 -22.03 -17.76 15.18
N ASP A 189 -21.62 -18.08 13.96
CA ASP A 189 -20.58 -19.07 13.72
C ASP A 189 -19.18 -18.46 13.92
N THR A 190 -18.20 -19.35 14.05
CA THR A 190 -16.78 -18.99 14.10
C THR A 190 -16.04 -19.64 12.94
N PHE A 191 -14.96 -18.98 12.52
CA PHE A 191 -14.01 -19.53 11.55
C PHE A 191 -12.62 -19.58 12.18
N SER A 192 -11.94 -20.71 12.00
CA SER A 192 -10.59 -20.95 12.49
C SER A 192 -9.68 -21.41 11.36
N VAL A 193 -8.44 -20.90 11.34
CA VAL A 193 -7.42 -21.27 10.36
C VAL A 193 -6.04 -21.30 11.01
N SER A 194 -5.21 -22.26 10.60
CA SER A 194 -3.79 -22.31 10.98
C SER A 194 -2.98 -21.40 10.08
N VAL A 195 -2.28 -20.43 10.67
CA VAL A 195 -1.48 -19.44 9.96
C VAL A 195 0.00 -19.66 10.31
N ALA A 196 0.86 -19.67 9.28
CA ALA A 196 2.29 -19.87 9.46
C ALA A 196 2.94 -18.72 10.26
N PRO A 197 4.16 -18.90 10.82
CA PRO A 197 4.87 -17.84 11.51
C PRO A 197 5.03 -16.59 10.63
N HIS A 198 4.71 -15.42 11.15
CA HIS A 198 4.82 -14.12 10.46
C HIS A 198 4.02 -14.02 9.15
N ASP A 199 3.03 -14.90 8.96
CA ASP A 199 2.22 -14.96 7.74
C ASP A 199 0.87 -14.25 7.92
N THR A 200 0.20 -13.96 6.81
CA THR A 200 -1.10 -13.29 6.77
C THR A 200 -2.06 -14.00 5.84
N VAL A 201 -3.25 -14.31 6.35
CA VAL A 201 -4.36 -14.76 5.51
C VAL A 201 -5.26 -13.57 5.16
N ALA A 202 -5.83 -13.60 3.96
CA ALA A 202 -6.70 -12.55 3.43
C ALA A 202 -7.96 -13.19 2.85
N TYR A 203 -9.11 -12.77 3.36
CA TYR A 203 -10.40 -13.35 3.00
C TYR A 203 -11.39 -12.27 2.57
N LEU A 204 -12.19 -12.58 1.55
CA LEU A 204 -13.40 -11.84 1.21
C LEU A 204 -14.62 -12.63 1.71
N LEU A 205 -15.43 -11.97 2.55
CA LEU A 205 -16.70 -12.51 3.03
C LEU A 205 -17.81 -12.14 2.05
N ILE A 206 -18.32 -13.14 1.33
CA ILE A 206 -19.37 -12.97 0.32
C ILE A 206 -20.70 -13.37 0.94
N GLN A 207 -21.69 -12.49 0.89
CA GLN A 207 -23.03 -12.80 1.37
C GLN A 207 -23.64 -13.90 0.49
N ALA A 208 -24.08 -14.98 1.14
CA ALA A 208 -24.63 -16.19 0.52
C ALA A 208 -26.15 -16.14 0.36
#